data_AF-R8BQI9-F1
#
_entry.id   AF-R8BQI9-F1
#
_cell.length_a   1.000
_cell.length_b   1.000
_cell.length_c   1.000
_cell.angle_alpha   90.00
_cell.angle_beta   90.00
_cell.angle_gamma   90.00
#
_symmetry.space_group_name_H-M   'P 1'
#
loop_
_entity.id
_entity.type
_entity.pdbx_description
1 polymer ?
#
loop_
_entity_poly.entity_id
_entity_poly.type
_entity_poly.pdbx_seq_one_letter_code
_entity_poly.pdbx_strand_id
1 'polypeptide(L)'
;MHSISLLDELAEHIDEELCYGALLHGFWGQIAAYREAVRFYADNGTNKRNATHYLWLKSQHQELYRDLSDFSTIIYTSQKSNPNLAVILELFMMILHVWPDELQRFAGKGGEEEAGRAAASLEEHWARSPEARYAVWHAGQVFRNARQMPPTSLRGFNAIAVYFASLTLWIYGLLSCSQPDRKQEITAGGRGSELVLVDGEENRDTKAFVQLDRGVPGLMLSGEADAGVEALSNPSATLSIARNVFRENFPIRSEPLPPLVESLGNLLRDLGSGAGGRPSRVASRAVSESPL
;
A
#
# COMPACT_ATOMS: atom_id res chain seq x y z
N MET A 1 19.31 -1.02 -17.08
CA MET A 1 18.52 -0.75 -18.31
C MET A 1 18.87 0.67 -18.77
N HIS A 2 19.84 0.87 -19.66
CA HIS A 2 20.43 2.21 -19.88
C HIS A 2 19.86 3.00 -21.07
N SER A 3 18.82 2.50 -21.77
CA SER A 3 18.25 3.23 -22.92
C SER A 3 16.77 2.89 -23.10
N ILE A 4 15.92 3.36 -22.18
CA ILE A 4 14.46 3.20 -22.29
C ILE A 4 13.88 4.16 -23.35
N SER A 5 14.51 5.32 -23.56
CA SER A 5 14.16 6.30 -24.60
C SER A 5 14.20 5.76 -26.03
N LEU A 6 14.91 4.64 -26.25
CA LEU A 6 15.01 3.97 -27.55
C LEU A 6 13.67 3.31 -27.94
N LEU A 7 12.83 2.99 -26.96
CA LEU A 7 11.48 2.45 -27.20
C LEU A 7 10.53 3.53 -27.71
N ASP A 8 10.63 4.76 -27.21
CA ASP A 8 9.84 5.90 -27.69
C ASP A 8 10.17 6.22 -29.17
N GLU A 9 11.45 6.14 -29.55
CA GLU A 9 11.91 6.35 -30.94
C GLU A 9 11.41 5.27 -31.90
N LEU A 10 11.13 4.08 -31.39
CA LEU A 10 10.67 2.92 -32.15
C LEU A 10 9.16 2.66 -32.00
N ALA A 11 8.40 3.56 -31.35
CA ALA A 11 7.00 3.33 -30.98
C ALA A 11 6.07 2.95 -32.17
N GLU A 12 6.40 3.36 -33.40
CA GLU A 12 5.66 2.96 -34.61
C GLU A 12 5.97 1.52 -35.09
N HIS A 13 7.04 0.92 -34.60
CA HIS A 13 7.59 -0.37 -35.05
C HIS A 13 7.54 -1.47 -33.98
N ILE A 14 7.18 -1.14 -32.74
CA ILE A 14 7.15 -2.07 -31.61
C ILE A 14 5.80 -2.04 -30.91
N ASP A 15 5.46 -3.17 -30.30
CA ASP A 15 4.38 -3.22 -29.31
C ASP A 15 4.87 -2.60 -28.00
N GLU A 16 4.63 -1.30 -27.85
CA GLU A 16 5.03 -0.50 -26.69
C GLU A 16 4.49 -1.08 -25.37
N GLU A 17 3.24 -1.55 -25.35
CA GLU A 17 2.64 -2.16 -24.16
C GLU A 17 3.38 -3.44 -23.75
N LEU A 18 3.67 -4.30 -24.72
CA LEU A 18 4.41 -5.53 -24.46
C LEU A 18 5.84 -5.24 -23.99
N CYS A 19 6.52 -4.28 -24.63
CA CYS A 19 7.88 -3.89 -24.25
C CYS A 19 7.93 -3.29 -22.85
N TYR A 20 7.04 -2.35 -22.53
CA TYR A 20 6.96 -1.76 -21.20
C TYR A 20 6.54 -2.76 -20.14
N GLY A 21 5.60 -3.66 -20.45
CA GLY A 21 5.24 -4.77 -19.58
C GLY A 21 6.43 -5.68 -19.28
N ALA A 22 7.20 -6.07 -20.30
CA ALA A 22 8.38 -6.91 -20.13
C ALA A 22 9.46 -6.24 -19.27
N LEU A 23 9.74 -4.95 -19.52
CA LEU A 23 10.68 -4.18 -18.70
C LEU A 23 10.21 -4.05 -17.26
N LEU A 24 8.93 -3.72 -17.05
CA LEU A 24 8.32 -3.56 -15.74
C LEU A 24 8.46 -4.85 -14.93
N HIS A 25 8.03 -5.99 -15.50
CA HIS A 25 8.14 -7.28 -14.85
C HIS A 25 9.60 -7.71 -14.60
N GLY A 26 10.55 -7.22 -15.39
CA GLY A 26 11.99 -7.40 -15.15
C GLY A 26 12.46 -6.84 -13.80
N PHE A 27 11.87 -5.74 -13.32
CA PHE A 27 12.20 -5.18 -11.99
C PHE A 27 11.82 -6.10 -10.84
N TRP A 28 10.83 -6.99 -11.00
CA TRP A 28 10.40 -7.88 -9.93
C TRP A 28 11.55 -8.73 -9.38
N GLY A 29 12.43 -9.24 -10.24
CA GLY A 29 13.58 -10.03 -9.81
C GLY A 29 14.53 -9.25 -8.88
N GLN A 30 14.72 -7.96 -9.17
CA GLN A 30 15.57 -7.08 -8.35
C GLN A 30 14.88 -6.72 -7.04
N ILE A 31 13.58 -6.40 -7.07
CA ILE A 31 12.77 -6.13 -5.88
C ILE A 31 12.75 -7.35 -4.95
N ALA A 32 12.52 -8.55 -5.49
CA ALA A 32 12.49 -9.78 -4.73
C ALA A 32 13.85 -10.06 -4.07
N ALA A 33 14.96 -9.91 -4.81
CA ALA A 33 16.31 -10.07 -4.27
C ALA A 33 16.61 -9.04 -3.16
N TYR A 34 16.23 -7.78 -3.36
CA TYR A 34 16.35 -6.74 -2.34
C TYR A 34 15.56 -7.10 -1.08
N ARG A 35 14.30 -7.52 -1.23
CA ARG A 35 13.42 -7.88 -0.10
C ARG A 35 13.93 -9.06 0.70
N GLU A 36 14.42 -10.08 0.01
CA GLU A 36 15.02 -11.23 0.68
C GLU A 36 16.28 -10.82 1.45
N ALA A 37 17.10 -9.95 0.87
CA ALA A 37 18.29 -9.42 1.55
C ALA A 37 17.93 -8.57 2.78
N VAL A 38 16.90 -7.71 2.72
CA VAL A 38 16.40 -6.98 3.89
C VAL A 38 16.02 -7.96 5.01
N ARG A 39 15.28 -9.02 4.70
CA ARG A 39 14.88 -10.04 5.67
C ARG A 39 16.07 -10.68 6.39
N PHE A 40 17.14 -10.99 5.66
CA PHE A 40 18.32 -11.64 6.24
C PHE A 40 19.24 -10.71 7.02
N TYR A 41 19.37 -9.45 6.58
CA TYR A 41 20.39 -8.53 7.12
C TYR A 41 19.85 -7.45 8.05
N ALA A 42 18.54 -7.18 8.08
CA ALA A 42 17.95 -6.18 8.98
C ALA A 42 17.83 -6.67 10.44
N ASP A 43 17.71 -7.98 10.67
CA ASP A 43 17.25 -8.56 11.95
C ASP A 43 18.37 -8.98 12.93
N ASN A 44 19.51 -8.27 12.98
CA ASN A 44 20.59 -8.62 13.92
C ASN A 44 21.25 -7.38 14.55
N GLY A 45 20.67 -6.87 15.63
CA GLY A 45 20.98 -5.56 16.22
C GLY A 45 22.31 -5.38 16.98
N THR A 46 23.40 -6.09 16.71
CA THR A 46 24.61 -5.95 17.58
C THR A 46 25.99 -5.97 16.90
N ASN A 47 26.12 -6.08 15.58
CA ASN A 47 27.44 -6.30 14.96
C ASN A 47 27.86 -5.21 13.94
N LYS A 48 29.11 -4.72 14.01
CA LYS A 48 29.68 -3.72 13.08
C LYS A 48 29.62 -4.14 11.60
N ARG A 49 29.57 -5.46 11.31
CA ARG A 49 29.34 -5.99 9.96
C ARG A 49 28.00 -5.55 9.35
N ASN A 50 27.04 -5.17 10.18
CA ASN A 50 25.69 -4.83 9.74
C ASN A 50 25.60 -3.40 9.19
N ALA A 51 26.55 -2.52 9.50
CA ALA A 51 26.59 -1.17 8.94
C ALA A 51 26.84 -1.18 7.43
N THR A 52 27.76 -2.03 6.95
CA THR A 52 28.04 -2.17 5.51
C THR A 52 26.86 -2.77 4.76
N HIS A 53 26.23 -3.81 5.30
CA HIS A 53 25.02 -4.40 4.71
C HIS A 53 23.85 -3.42 4.70
N TYR A 54 23.64 -2.66 5.78
CA TYR A 54 22.62 -1.62 5.84
C TYR A 54 22.84 -0.53 4.78
N LEU A 55 24.08 -0.02 4.64
CA LEU A 55 24.40 0.98 3.61
C LEU A 55 24.19 0.44 2.20
N TRP A 56 24.57 -0.82 1.96
CA TRP A 56 24.34 -1.47 0.67
C TRP A 56 22.84 -1.64 0.39
N LEU A 57 22.05 -2.13 1.34
CA LEU A 57 20.59 -2.25 1.20
C LEU A 57 19.93 -0.90 0.95
N LYS A 58 20.38 0.16 1.63
CA LYS A 58 19.88 1.52 1.41
C LYS A 58 20.23 2.03 0.01
N SER A 59 21.45 1.78 -0.46
CA SER A 59 21.86 2.13 -1.83
C SER A 59 21.05 1.39 -2.87
N GLN A 60 20.83 0.08 -2.68
CA GLN A 60 20.02 -0.76 -3.57
C GLN A 60 18.57 -0.27 -3.62
N HIS A 61 17.97 0.04 -2.46
CA HIS A 61 16.63 0.63 -2.40
C HIS A 61 16.55 1.94 -3.18
N GLN A 62 17.51 2.86 -2.96
CA GLN A 62 17.53 4.16 -3.62
C GLN A 62 17.68 4.05 -5.13
N GLU A 63 18.53 3.14 -5.61
CA GLU A 63 18.70 2.86 -7.03
C GLU A 63 17.43 2.28 -7.64
N LEU A 64 16.85 1.23 -7.05
CA LEU A 64 15.61 0.62 -7.55
C LEU A 64 14.43 1.57 -7.55
N TYR A 65 14.26 2.34 -6.48
CA TYR A 65 13.18 3.33 -6.39
C TYR A 65 13.34 4.44 -7.42
N ARG A 66 14.57 4.93 -7.63
CA ARG A 66 14.86 5.93 -8.67
C ARG A 66 14.56 5.36 -10.06
N ASP A 67 15.07 4.19 -10.38
CA ASP A 67 14.90 3.59 -11.70
C ASP A 67 13.42 3.30 -12.01
N LEU A 68 12.64 2.83 -11.03
CA LEU A 68 11.19 2.69 -11.16
C LEU A 68 10.45 4.04 -11.23
N SER A 69 10.92 5.07 -10.52
CA SER A 69 10.35 6.43 -10.59
C SER A 69 10.60 7.07 -11.96
N ASP A 70 11.78 6.85 -12.54
CA ASP A 70 12.09 7.31 -13.90
C ASP A 70 11.21 6.57 -14.91
N PHE A 71 11.06 5.25 -14.75
CA PHE A 71 10.18 4.44 -15.59
C PHE A 71 8.69 4.79 -15.42
N SER A 72 8.28 5.16 -14.21
CA SER A 72 6.93 5.66 -13.91
C SER A 72 6.60 6.87 -14.75
N THR A 73 7.54 7.81 -14.87
CA THR A 73 7.37 9.01 -15.71
C THR A 73 7.03 8.60 -17.14
N ILE A 74 7.75 7.63 -17.70
CA ILE A 74 7.52 7.12 -19.06
C ILE A 74 6.12 6.51 -19.20
N ILE A 75 5.71 5.64 -18.27
CA ILE A 75 4.38 5.02 -18.28
C ILE A 75 3.27 6.08 -18.21
N TYR A 76 3.40 7.08 -17.33
CA TYR A 76 2.36 8.10 -17.15
C TYR A 76 2.35 9.18 -18.25
N THR A 77 3.48 9.42 -18.94
CA THR A 77 3.54 10.37 -20.06
C THR A 77 3.30 9.73 -21.42
N SER A 78 3.27 8.40 -21.52
CA SER A 78 2.97 7.71 -22.78
C SER A 78 1.59 8.12 -23.30
N GLN A 79 1.49 8.30 -24.62
CA GLN A 79 0.26 8.72 -25.29
C GLN A 79 -0.86 7.69 -25.11
N LYS A 80 -0.50 6.41 -24.90
CA LYS A 80 -1.44 5.32 -24.64
C LYS A 80 -1.42 5.00 -23.15
N SER A 81 -2.27 5.69 -22.39
CA SER A 81 -2.45 5.38 -20.97
C SER A 81 -2.83 3.91 -20.79
N ASN A 82 -2.02 3.18 -20.00
CA ASN A 82 -2.25 1.79 -19.68
C ASN A 82 -2.40 1.62 -18.16
N PRO A 83 -3.64 1.62 -17.63
CA PRO A 83 -3.88 1.51 -16.20
C PRO A 83 -3.41 0.19 -15.60
N ASN A 84 -3.29 -0.88 -16.41
CA ASN A 84 -2.73 -2.16 -15.95
C ASN A 84 -1.24 -2.03 -15.65
N LEU A 85 -0.45 -1.42 -16.53
CA LEU A 85 0.98 -1.16 -16.26
C LEU A 85 1.15 -0.24 -15.04
N ALA A 86 0.31 0.80 -14.93
CA ALA A 86 0.33 1.69 -13.77
C ALA A 86 0.01 0.96 -12.46
N VAL A 87 -0.99 0.06 -12.42
CA VAL A 87 -1.28 -0.77 -11.23
C VAL A 87 -0.08 -1.62 -10.81
N ILE A 88 0.59 -2.27 -11.78
CA ILE A 88 1.76 -3.12 -11.50
C ILE A 88 2.93 -2.29 -10.98
N LEU A 89 3.18 -1.14 -11.60
CA LEU A 89 4.22 -0.19 -11.23
C LEU A 89 4.01 0.34 -9.80
N GLU A 90 2.81 0.81 -9.49
CA GLU A 90 2.49 1.32 -8.15
C GLU A 90 2.55 0.21 -7.10
N LEU A 91 2.16 -1.02 -7.45
CA LEU A 91 2.37 -2.18 -6.58
C LEU A 91 3.86 -2.40 -6.30
N PHE A 92 4.74 -2.30 -7.30
CA PHE A 92 6.18 -2.48 -7.13
C PHE A 92 6.79 -1.36 -6.28
N MET A 93 6.39 -0.12 -6.51
CA MET A 93 6.79 1.02 -5.68
C MET A 93 6.32 0.86 -4.24
N MET A 94 5.10 0.37 -4.01
CA MET A 94 4.61 0.02 -2.67
C MET A 94 5.43 -1.12 -2.05
N ILE A 95 5.71 -2.18 -2.83
CA ILE A 95 6.47 -3.34 -2.38
C ILE A 95 7.92 -2.98 -2.09
N LEU A 96 8.48 -1.85 -2.53
CA LEU A 96 9.79 -1.39 -2.05
C LEU A 96 9.76 -0.87 -0.60
N HIS A 97 8.59 -0.42 -0.14
CA HIS A 97 8.42 0.21 1.17
C HIS A 97 7.74 -0.64 2.23
N VAL A 98 6.87 -1.58 1.85
CA VAL A 98 6.34 -2.62 2.75
C VAL A 98 6.29 -3.99 2.09
N TRP A 99 6.59 -5.07 2.83
CA TRP A 99 6.63 -6.41 2.25
C TRP A 99 5.26 -7.12 2.37
N PRO A 100 4.69 -7.65 1.27
CA PRO A 100 3.36 -8.27 1.31
C PRO A 100 3.19 -9.44 2.29
N ASP A 101 4.26 -10.20 2.53
CA ASP A 101 4.21 -11.33 3.46
C ASP A 101 3.98 -10.86 4.91
N GLU A 102 4.58 -9.74 5.32
CA GLU A 102 4.37 -9.15 6.64
C GLU A 102 2.93 -8.62 6.80
N LEU A 103 2.39 -7.97 5.76
CA LEU A 103 0.98 -7.54 5.71
C LEU A 103 0.01 -8.72 5.85
N GLN A 104 0.30 -9.84 5.17
CA GLN A 104 -0.52 -11.04 5.26
C GLN A 104 -0.41 -11.74 6.62
N ARG A 105 0.77 -11.77 7.23
CA ARG A 105 0.95 -12.27 8.61
C ARG A 105 0.12 -11.45 9.59
N PHE A 106 0.16 -10.12 9.47
CA PHE A 106 -0.69 -9.23 10.26
C PHE A 106 -2.18 -9.55 10.06
N ALA A 107 -2.60 -9.82 8.82
CA ALA A 107 -3.97 -10.23 8.48
C ALA A 107 -4.33 -11.67 8.91
N GLY A 108 -3.47 -12.37 9.66
CA GLY A 108 -3.76 -13.67 10.26
C GLY A 108 -3.38 -14.91 9.44
N LYS A 109 -2.67 -14.75 8.30
CA LYS A 109 -2.27 -15.89 7.43
C LYS A 109 -1.49 -16.99 8.15
N GLY A 110 -0.72 -16.62 9.18
CA GLY A 110 0.11 -17.53 9.98
C GLY A 110 -0.45 -17.89 11.36
N GLY A 111 -1.71 -17.57 11.63
CA GLY A 111 -2.32 -17.71 12.96
C GLY A 111 -2.03 -16.53 13.91
N GLU A 112 -2.58 -16.61 15.12
CA GLU A 112 -2.60 -15.50 16.08
C GLU A 112 -1.20 -15.07 16.55
N GLU A 113 -0.29 -16.02 16.76
CA GLU A 113 1.08 -15.71 17.18
C GLU A 113 1.87 -14.95 16.11
N GLU A 114 1.79 -15.38 14.85
CA GLU A 114 2.45 -14.68 13.74
C GLU A 114 1.84 -13.30 13.50
N ALA A 115 0.51 -13.18 13.63
CA ALA A 115 -0.18 -11.91 13.54
C ALA A 115 0.26 -10.95 14.66
N GLY A 116 0.40 -11.44 15.90
CA GLY A 116 0.92 -10.66 17.01
C GLY A 116 2.34 -10.16 16.80
N ARG A 117 3.24 -11.02 16.28
CA ARG A 117 4.62 -10.63 15.95
C ARG A 117 4.67 -9.59 14.83
N ALA A 118 3.90 -9.79 13.77
CA ALA A 118 3.81 -8.83 12.67
C ALA A 118 3.22 -7.49 13.15
N ALA A 119 2.22 -7.52 14.03
CA ALA A 119 1.65 -6.30 14.62
C ALA A 119 2.67 -5.50 15.42
N ALA A 120 3.43 -6.15 16.30
CA ALA A 120 4.49 -5.49 17.06
C ALA A 120 5.57 -4.91 16.14
N SER A 121 6.04 -5.69 15.16
CA SER A 121 7.03 -5.25 14.16
C SER A 121 6.56 -4.00 13.39
N LEU A 122 5.36 -4.06 12.82
CA LEU A 122 4.80 -2.98 12.01
C LEU A 122 4.49 -1.73 12.86
N GLU A 123 4.03 -1.90 14.10
CA GLU A 123 3.76 -0.77 15.00
C GLU A 123 5.03 -0.05 15.44
N GLU A 124 6.07 -0.81 15.79
CA GLU A 124 7.33 -0.27 16.31
C GLU A 124 8.22 0.33 15.21
N HIS A 125 8.36 -0.37 14.08
CA HIS A 125 9.39 -0.05 13.08
C HIS A 125 8.86 0.54 11.78
N TRP A 126 7.60 0.29 11.41
CA TRP A 126 7.09 0.69 10.09
C TRP A 126 6.09 1.85 10.15
N ALA A 127 5.03 1.78 10.96
CA ALA A 127 3.89 2.69 10.88
C ALA A 127 4.24 4.19 11.09
N ARG A 128 5.38 4.49 11.73
CA ARG A 128 5.89 5.86 11.96
C ARG A 128 7.00 6.29 11.02
N SER A 129 7.44 5.38 10.15
CA SER A 129 8.56 5.60 9.25
C SER A 129 8.12 6.36 8.00
N PRO A 130 9.04 7.08 7.34
CA PRO A 130 8.81 7.58 5.98
C PRO A 130 8.37 6.47 5.02
N GLU A 131 8.94 5.27 5.16
CA GLU A 131 8.63 4.11 4.33
C GLU A 131 7.14 3.78 4.36
N ALA A 132 6.48 3.82 5.53
CA ALA A 132 5.04 3.62 5.60
C ALA A 132 4.24 4.66 4.80
N ARG A 133 4.66 5.93 4.80
CA ARG A 133 3.94 6.99 4.07
C ARG A 133 4.11 6.86 2.55
N TYR A 134 5.31 6.47 2.08
CA TYR A 134 5.52 6.10 0.69
C TYR A 134 4.69 4.88 0.29
N ALA A 135 4.66 3.83 1.12
CA ALA A 135 3.83 2.66 0.88
C ALA A 135 2.33 3.02 0.76
N VAL A 136 1.83 3.86 1.67
CA VAL A 136 0.44 4.37 1.66
C VAL A 136 0.14 5.16 0.40
N TRP A 137 1.04 6.05 -0.02
CA TRP A 137 0.91 6.81 -1.25
C TRP A 137 0.75 5.87 -2.46
N HIS A 138 1.71 4.96 -2.67
CA HIS A 138 1.66 4.02 -3.79
C HIS A 138 0.45 3.07 -3.72
N ALA A 139 0.03 2.66 -2.52
CA ALA A 139 -1.19 1.88 -2.34
C ALA A 139 -2.46 2.65 -2.77
N GLY A 140 -2.53 3.95 -2.47
CA GLY A 140 -3.60 4.82 -2.97
C GLY A 140 -3.58 4.95 -4.50
N GLN A 141 -2.40 5.07 -5.10
CA GLN A 141 -2.25 5.10 -6.56
C GLN A 141 -2.65 3.77 -7.23
N VAL A 142 -2.47 2.62 -6.56
CA VAL A 142 -3.05 1.35 -7.03
C VAL A 142 -4.58 1.45 -7.11
N PHE A 143 -5.26 2.05 -6.12
CA PHE A 143 -6.72 2.24 -6.17
C PHE A 143 -7.13 3.20 -7.30
N ARG A 144 -6.40 4.32 -7.43
CA ARG A 144 -6.62 5.30 -8.50
C ARG A 144 -6.55 4.68 -9.88
N ASN A 145 -5.51 3.88 -10.15
CA ASN A 145 -5.33 3.24 -11.45
C ASN A 145 -6.30 2.07 -11.65
N ALA A 146 -6.61 1.30 -10.60
CA ALA A 146 -7.59 0.21 -10.67
C ALA A 146 -9.00 0.71 -11.05
N ARG A 147 -9.41 1.88 -10.56
CA ARG A 147 -10.69 2.51 -10.94
C ARG A 147 -10.77 2.93 -12.41
N GLN A 148 -9.63 3.19 -13.05
CA GLN A 148 -9.54 3.56 -14.46
C GLN A 148 -9.43 2.35 -15.39
N MET A 149 -9.30 1.14 -14.85
CA MET A 149 -9.18 -0.07 -15.65
C MET A 149 -10.46 -0.33 -16.45
N PRO A 150 -10.35 -0.87 -17.69
CA PRO A 150 -11.51 -1.29 -18.46
C PRO A 150 -12.43 -2.21 -17.66
N PRO A 151 -13.75 -2.18 -17.89
CA PRO A 151 -14.68 -3.09 -17.22
C PRO A 151 -14.23 -4.55 -17.36
N THR A 152 -14.38 -5.32 -16.29
CA THR A 152 -14.05 -6.76 -16.17
C THR A 152 -12.55 -7.11 -16.26
N SER A 153 -11.66 -6.12 -16.27
CA SER A 153 -10.21 -6.33 -16.36
C SER A 153 -9.48 -6.34 -15.01
N LEU A 154 -10.14 -5.93 -13.92
CA LEU A 154 -9.61 -6.01 -12.55
C LEU A 154 -9.71 -7.44 -12.01
N ARG A 155 -8.89 -8.33 -12.57
CA ARG A 155 -8.83 -9.77 -12.29
C ARG A 155 -7.37 -10.24 -12.23
N GLY A 156 -7.15 -11.48 -11.80
CA GLY A 156 -5.81 -12.08 -11.75
C GLY A 156 -4.84 -11.23 -10.91
N PHE A 157 -3.70 -10.86 -11.50
CA PHE A 157 -2.66 -10.09 -10.83
C PHE A 157 -3.15 -8.71 -10.36
N ASN A 158 -3.97 -8.00 -11.16
CA ASN A 158 -4.48 -6.68 -10.76
C ASN A 158 -5.38 -6.76 -9.52
N ALA A 159 -6.12 -7.86 -9.37
CA ALA A 159 -6.93 -8.08 -8.18
C ALA A 159 -6.05 -8.30 -6.93
N ILE A 160 -4.94 -9.03 -7.10
CA ILE A 160 -3.94 -9.25 -6.04
C ILE A 160 -3.26 -7.91 -5.67
N ALA A 161 -2.95 -7.06 -6.65
CA ALA A 161 -2.37 -5.74 -6.43
C ALA A 161 -3.27 -4.88 -5.53
N VAL A 162 -4.57 -4.78 -5.88
CA VAL A 162 -5.56 -4.06 -5.07
C VAL A 162 -5.69 -4.67 -3.68
N TYR A 163 -5.66 -6.00 -3.54
CA TYR A 163 -5.70 -6.63 -2.22
C TYR A 163 -4.50 -6.23 -1.33
N PHE A 164 -3.28 -6.24 -1.86
CA PHE A 164 -2.11 -5.82 -1.09
C PHE A 164 -2.14 -4.33 -0.76
N ALA A 165 -2.55 -3.48 -1.70
CA ALA A 165 -2.79 -2.06 -1.43
C ALA A 165 -3.83 -1.86 -0.31
N SER A 166 -4.90 -2.65 -0.32
CA SER A 166 -5.94 -2.62 0.71
C SER A 166 -5.38 -2.96 2.09
N LEU A 167 -4.54 -4.00 2.20
CA LEU A 167 -3.89 -4.35 3.46
C LEU A 167 -2.95 -3.25 3.94
N THR A 168 -2.13 -2.66 3.04
CA THR A 168 -1.24 -1.55 3.38
C THR A 168 -2.00 -0.37 3.98
N LEU A 169 -3.06 0.07 3.30
CA LEU A 169 -3.90 1.20 3.73
C LEU A 169 -4.62 0.91 5.05
N TRP A 170 -5.22 -0.28 5.16
CA TRP A 170 -5.93 -0.72 6.37
C TRP A 170 -5.01 -0.81 7.60
N ILE A 171 -3.86 -1.45 7.45
CA ILE A 171 -2.89 -1.64 8.55
C ILE A 171 -2.31 -0.30 8.98
N TYR A 172 -1.90 0.54 8.02
CA TYR A 172 -1.41 1.87 8.35
C TYR A 172 -2.46 2.69 9.11
N GLY A 173 -3.72 2.69 8.65
CA GLY A 173 -4.84 3.36 9.30
C GLY A 173 -5.05 2.88 10.73
N LEU A 174 -5.05 1.57 10.94
CA LEU A 174 -5.24 0.94 12.25
C LEU A 174 -4.12 1.31 13.24
N LEU A 175 -2.87 1.26 12.80
CA LEU A 175 -1.70 1.54 13.66
C LEU A 175 -1.47 3.05 13.88
N SER A 176 -1.82 3.88 12.90
CA SER A 176 -1.74 5.34 13.01
C SER A 176 -2.76 5.91 14.00
N CYS A 177 -3.94 5.29 14.13
CA CYS A 177 -4.98 5.69 15.08
C CYS A 177 -4.63 5.46 16.55
N SER A 178 -3.76 4.50 16.83
CA SER A 178 -3.38 4.17 18.20
C SER A 178 -2.53 5.27 18.85
N GLN A 179 -2.07 6.26 18.08
CA GLN A 179 -1.14 7.28 18.53
C GLN A 179 -1.82 8.44 19.28
N PRO A 180 -1.30 8.88 20.44
CA PRO A 180 -1.88 9.95 21.23
C PRO A 180 -1.80 11.33 20.55
N ASP A 181 -0.72 11.61 19.81
CA ASP A 181 -0.50 12.92 19.15
C ASP A 181 -1.48 13.14 17.99
N ARG A 182 -1.71 12.11 17.15
CA ARG A 182 -2.73 12.17 16.09
C ARG A 182 -4.15 12.15 16.64
N LYS A 183 -4.41 11.50 17.79
CA LYS A 183 -5.73 11.61 18.45
C LYS A 183 -6.04 13.06 18.82
N GLN A 184 -5.06 13.87 19.22
CA GLN A 184 -5.27 15.28 19.50
C GLN A 184 -5.56 16.08 18.22
N GLU A 185 -4.89 15.82 17.09
CA GLU A 185 -5.24 16.46 15.81
C GLU A 185 -6.64 16.08 15.33
N ILE A 186 -7.04 14.82 15.51
CA ILE A 186 -8.38 14.31 15.17
C ILE A 186 -9.46 14.87 16.12
N THR A 187 -9.14 15.09 17.41
CA THR A 187 -10.13 15.54 18.42
C THR A 187 -10.17 17.06 18.64
N ALA A 188 -9.09 17.79 18.34
CA ALA A 188 -9.00 19.24 18.48
C ALA A 188 -9.42 20.02 17.21
N GLY A 189 -9.63 19.33 16.09
CA GLY A 189 -9.95 19.94 14.80
C GLY A 189 -11.46 20.04 14.51
N GLY A 190 -12.09 21.13 14.97
CA GLY A 190 -13.30 21.61 14.30
C GLY A 190 -13.02 21.88 12.82
N ARG A 191 -13.78 21.28 11.91
CA ARG A 191 -13.92 21.67 10.48
C ARG A 191 -12.64 21.82 9.61
N GLY A 192 -11.45 21.35 9.98
CA GLY A 192 -10.28 21.64 9.13
C GLY A 192 -8.95 20.93 9.39
N SER A 193 -8.93 19.64 9.77
CA SER A 193 -7.74 18.83 9.45
C SER A 193 -7.86 18.46 7.98
N GLU A 194 -7.00 19.03 7.13
CA GLU A 194 -7.05 18.86 5.68
C GLU A 194 -6.75 17.38 5.34
N LEU A 195 -7.79 16.66 4.94
CA LEU A 195 -7.69 15.28 4.48
C LEU A 195 -6.82 15.24 3.23
N VAL A 196 -5.74 14.47 3.30
CA VAL A 196 -4.81 14.26 2.19
C VAL A 196 -5.28 13.05 1.39
N LEU A 197 -5.78 13.30 0.18
CA LEU A 197 -6.24 12.23 -0.71
C LEU A 197 -5.05 11.44 -1.28
N VAL A 198 -4.86 10.22 -0.79
CA VAL A 198 -3.75 9.36 -1.23
C VAL A 198 -4.04 8.60 -2.51
N ASP A 199 -5.31 8.52 -2.93
CA ASP A 199 -5.78 8.00 -4.22
C ASP A 199 -6.13 9.12 -5.23
N GLY A 200 -5.64 10.33 -4.97
CA GLY A 200 -5.83 11.53 -5.79
C GLY A 200 -4.61 11.89 -6.67
N GLU A 201 -4.55 13.15 -7.11
CA GLU A 201 -3.38 13.68 -7.81
C GLU A 201 -2.28 14.09 -6.84
N GLU A 202 -1.02 13.97 -7.29
CA GLU A 202 0.10 14.50 -6.53
C GLU A 202 -0.02 16.03 -6.46
N ASN A 203 0.00 16.54 -5.24
CA ASN A 203 -0.16 17.95 -4.91
C ASN A 203 0.75 18.32 -3.73
N ARG A 204 0.62 19.54 -3.21
CA ARG A 204 1.48 20.00 -2.11
C ARG A 204 1.23 19.24 -0.82
N ASP A 205 0.00 18.84 -0.55
CA ASP A 205 -0.39 18.22 0.72
C ASP A 205 -0.02 16.74 0.75
N THR A 206 -0.16 16.03 -0.36
CA THR A 206 0.35 14.66 -0.54
C THR A 206 1.88 14.62 -0.42
N LYS A 207 2.61 15.60 -0.98
CA LYS A 207 4.07 15.73 -0.77
C LYS A 207 4.41 16.02 0.69
N ALA A 208 3.67 16.91 1.35
CA ALA A 208 3.86 17.22 2.76
C ALA A 208 3.57 16.01 3.66
N PHE A 209 2.56 15.21 3.34
CA PHE A 209 2.28 13.95 4.02
C PHE A 209 3.45 12.99 3.86
N VAL A 210 3.84 12.66 2.63
CA VAL A 210 4.88 11.68 2.35
C VAL A 210 6.22 12.10 2.97
N GLN A 211 6.65 13.35 2.74
CA GLN A 211 7.99 13.81 3.12
C GLN A 211 8.10 14.33 4.56
N LEU A 212 7.04 14.96 5.07
CA LEU A 212 7.08 15.71 6.34
C LEU A 212 6.14 15.17 7.41
N ASP A 213 5.40 14.09 7.13
CA ASP A 213 4.39 13.51 8.03
C ASP A 213 3.30 14.50 8.44
N ARG A 214 2.84 15.34 7.49
CA ARG A 214 1.81 16.35 7.72
C ARG A 214 0.50 16.01 7.01
N GLY A 215 -0.62 16.17 7.72
CA GLY A 215 -1.96 15.92 7.20
C GLY A 215 -2.48 14.51 7.52
N VAL A 216 -3.80 14.33 7.35
CA VAL A 216 -4.46 13.06 7.66
C VAL A 216 -4.79 12.34 6.36
N PRO A 217 -4.20 11.16 6.07
CA PRO A 217 -4.45 10.48 4.82
C PRO A 217 -5.87 9.92 4.76
N GLY A 218 -6.50 10.08 3.60
CA GLY A 218 -7.85 9.62 3.31
C GLY A 218 -8.00 9.12 1.89
N LEU A 219 -9.12 8.46 1.64
CA LEU A 219 -9.50 7.87 0.36
C LEU A 219 -10.83 8.45 -0.12
N MET A 220 -10.97 8.54 -1.44
CA MET A 220 -12.29 8.82 -2.03
C MET A 220 -13.20 7.60 -1.85
N LEU A 221 -14.45 7.84 -1.43
CA LEU A 221 -15.44 6.78 -1.19
C LEU A 221 -15.81 6.03 -2.47
N SER A 222 -15.85 6.73 -3.60
CA SER A 222 -16.05 6.23 -4.96
C SER A 222 -15.12 6.99 -5.92
N GLY A 223 -14.95 6.50 -7.14
CA GLY A 223 -14.22 7.22 -8.20
C GLY A 223 -14.91 8.52 -8.67
N GLU A 224 -16.10 8.83 -8.16
CA GLU A 224 -16.84 10.06 -8.45
C GLU A 224 -16.39 11.21 -7.52
N ALA A 225 -16.16 12.39 -8.09
CA ALA A 225 -15.60 13.55 -7.38
C ALA A 225 -16.48 14.08 -6.22
N ASP A 226 -17.79 13.75 -6.19
CA ASP A 226 -18.74 14.20 -5.17
C ASP A 226 -19.07 13.13 -4.12
N ALA A 227 -18.45 11.94 -4.21
CA ALA A 227 -18.78 10.80 -3.36
C ALA A 227 -18.34 10.96 -1.90
N GLY A 228 -17.54 11.99 -1.59
CA GLY A 228 -16.98 12.24 -0.28
C GLY A 228 -15.66 11.51 -0.03
N VAL A 229 -15.03 11.86 1.09
CA VAL A 229 -13.69 11.41 1.48
C VAL A 229 -13.76 10.80 2.87
N GLU A 230 -13.05 9.70 3.07
CA GLU A 230 -12.96 9.04 4.36
C GLU A 230 -11.50 8.89 4.79
N ALA A 231 -11.22 9.17 6.07
CA ALA A 231 -9.89 9.01 6.63
C ALA A 231 -9.50 7.51 6.72
N LEU A 232 -8.22 7.20 6.50
CA LEU A 232 -7.68 5.85 6.75
C LEU A 232 -7.83 5.42 8.21
N SER A 233 -8.02 6.40 9.12
CA SER A 233 -8.30 6.17 10.53
C SER A 233 -9.60 5.41 10.80
N ASN A 234 -10.44 5.22 9.78
CA ASN A 234 -11.60 4.33 9.79
C ASN A 234 -11.29 3.01 9.05
N PRO A 235 -10.85 1.95 9.76
CA PRO A 235 -10.48 0.67 9.16
C PRO A 235 -11.63 0.01 8.39
N SER A 236 -12.85 0.12 8.92
CA SER A 236 -14.03 -0.51 8.33
C SER A 236 -14.39 0.11 6.98
N ALA A 237 -14.29 1.44 6.89
CA ALA A 237 -14.54 2.15 5.66
C ALA A 237 -13.42 1.93 4.64
N THR A 238 -12.15 1.91 5.07
CA THR A 238 -11.01 1.57 4.19
C THR A 238 -11.20 0.23 3.48
N LEU A 239 -11.59 -0.82 4.23
CA LEU A 239 -11.87 -2.15 3.67
C LEU A 239 -13.15 -2.18 2.81
N SER A 240 -14.14 -1.34 3.14
CA SER A 240 -15.35 -1.17 2.32
C SER A 240 -15.03 -0.52 0.97
N ILE A 241 -14.22 0.55 0.97
CA ILE A 241 -13.77 1.24 -0.25
C ILE A 241 -13.00 0.26 -1.15
N ALA A 242 -12.09 -0.53 -0.59
CA ALA A 242 -11.37 -1.57 -1.33
C ALA A 242 -12.29 -2.58 -2.03
N ARG A 243 -13.35 -3.02 -1.34
CA ARG A 243 -14.37 -3.92 -1.92
C ARG A 243 -15.19 -3.24 -3.01
N ASN A 244 -15.45 -1.93 -2.87
CA ASN A 244 -16.12 -1.15 -3.90
C ASN A 244 -15.25 -1.04 -5.16
N VAL A 245 -13.93 -0.82 -5.02
CA VAL A 245 -12.99 -0.84 -6.16
C VAL A 245 -13.09 -2.14 -6.96
N PHE A 246 -13.18 -3.29 -6.28
CA PHE A 246 -13.45 -4.55 -6.97
C PHE A 246 -14.81 -4.56 -7.65
N ARG A 247 -15.89 -4.19 -6.94
CA ARG A 247 -17.25 -4.34 -7.47
C ARG A 247 -17.54 -3.39 -8.63
N GLU A 248 -17.03 -2.17 -8.59
CA GLU A 248 -17.25 -1.12 -9.60
C GLU A 248 -16.67 -1.50 -10.97
N ASN A 249 -15.61 -2.32 -11.01
CA ASN A 249 -15.05 -2.79 -12.28
C ASN A 249 -15.95 -3.80 -13.01
N PHE A 250 -16.99 -4.36 -12.38
CA PHE A 250 -17.90 -5.35 -12.98
C PHE A 250 -19.33 -4.78 -13.10
N PRO A 251 -19.73 -4.31 -14.30
CA PRO A 251 -21.00 -3.58 -14.49
C PRO A 251 -22.25 -4.39 -14.14
N ILE A 252 -22.22 -5.71 -14.37
CA ILE A 252 -23.38 -6.58 -14.17
C ILE A 252 -23.45 -6.98 -12.69
N ARG A 253 -24.24 -6.21 -11.93
CA ARG A 253 -24.36 -6.40 -10.46
C ARG A 253 -25.08 -7.69 -10.03
N SER A 254 -25.81 -8.32 -10.95
CA SER A 254 -26.49 -9.60 -10.71
C SER A 254 -25.58 -10.82 -10.87
N GLU A 255 -24.45 -10.67 -11.57
CA GLU A 255 -23.50 -11.76 -11.80
C GLU A 255 -22.49 -11.88 -10.66
N PRO A 256 -22.05 -13.11 -10.35
CA PRO A 256 -20.98 -13.33 -9.40
C PRO A 256 -19.67 -12.72 -9.92
N LEU A 257 -18.83 -12.27 -8.99
CA LEU A 257 -17.48 -11.81 -9.33
C LEU A 257 -16.62 -13.02 -9.74
N PRO A 258 -15.54 -12.81 -10.52
CA PRO A 258 -14.56 -13.87 -10.76
C PRO A 258 -14.08 -14.48 -9.44
N PRO A 259 -13.86 -15.81 -9.35
CA PRO A 259 -13.64 -16.51 -8.07
C PRO A 259 -12.54 -15.91 -7.19
N LEU A 260 -11.42 -15.48 -7.80
CA LEU A 260 -10.33 -14.83 -7.09
C LEU A 260 -10.76 -13.46 -6.52
N VAL A 261 -11.45 -12.63 -7.32
CA VAL A 261 -11.91 -11.30 -6.91
C VAL A 261 -12.91 -11.42 -5.77
N GLU A 262 -13.85 -12.37 -5.88
CA GLU A 262 -14.82 -12.66 -4.82
C GLU A 262 -14.11 -13.12 -3.53
N SER A 263 -13.16 -14.04 -3.63
CA SER A 263 -12.38 -14.52 -2.49
C SER A 263 -11.62 -13.39 -1.80
N LEU A 264 -10.94 -12.52 -2.54
CA LEU A 264 -10.22 -11.37 -1.98
C LEU A 264 -11.18 -10.38 -1.33
N GLY A 265 -12.33 -10.10 -1.95
CA GLY A 265 -13.38 -9.25 -1.37
C GLY A 265 -13.98 -9.83 -0.09
N ASN A 266 -14.12 -11.15 0.00
CA ASN A 266 -14.55 -11.84 1.21
C ASN A 266 -13.50 -11.75 2.33
N LEU A 267 -12.21 -11.96 2.02
CA LEU A 267 -11.13 -11.78 2.99
C LEU A 267 -11.14 -10.36 3.59
N LEU A 268 -11.30 -9.32 2.76
CA LEU A 268 -11.38 -7.94 3.25
C LEU A 268 -12.63 -7.70 4.12
N ARG A 269 -13.77 -8.32 3.80
CA ARG A 269 -14.98 -8.25 4.65
C ARG A 269 -14.73 -8.90 6.01
N ASP A 270 -14.10 -10.06 6.02
CA ASP A 270 -13.89 -10.85 7.23
C ASP A 270 -12.89 -10.14 8.18
N LEU A 271 -11.89 -9.44 7.62
CA LEU A 271 -11.04 -8.52 8.38
C LEU A 271 -11.84 -7.36 9.00
N GLY A 272 -12.74 -6.73 8.25
CA GLY A 272 -13.54 -5.60 8.71
C GLY A 272 -14.59 -5.94 9.78
N SER A 273 -15.08 -7.18 9.79
CA SER A 273 -16.03 -7.68 10.80
C SER A 273 -15.38 -8.13 12.11
N GLY A 274 -14.04 -8.11 12.20
CA GLY A 274 -13.29 -8.59 13.37
C GLY A 274 -13.18 -10.12 13.47
N ALA A 275 -13.66 -10.85 12.45
CA ALA A 275 -13.51 -12.30 12.36
C ALA A 275 -12.08 -12.73 11.98
N GLY A 276 -11.32 -11.85 11.30
CA GLY A 276 -9.96 -12.14 10.82
C GLY A 276 -8.81 -11.41 11.55
N GLY A 277 -9.07 -10.62 12.59
CA GLY A 277 -8.03 -9.74 13.15
C GLY A 277 -8.34 -9.17 14.52
N ARG A 278 -8.38 -10.01 15.56
CA ARG A 278 -8.22 -9.53 16.93
C ARG A 278 -6.73 -9.54 17.29
N PRO A 279 -6.02 -8.39 17.26
CA PRO A 279 -4.94 -8.20 18.22
C PRO A 279 -5.58 -8.11 19.60
N SER A 280 -5.29 -9.11 20.43
CA SER A 280 -5.78 -9.22 21.81
C SER A 280 -5.56 -7.90 22.55
N ARG A 281 -6.66 -7.27 23.01
CA ARG A 281 -6.60 -6.24 24.04
C ARG A 281 -6.12 -6.93 25.32
N VAL A 282 -4.82 -6.87 25.59
CA VAL A 282 -4.30 -7.11 26.94
C VAL A 282 -4.88 -6.01 27.83
N ALA A 283 -5.88 -6.37 28.62
CA ALA A 283 -6.40 -5.54 29.69
C ALA A 283 -5.31 -5.44 30.76
N SER A 284 -4.57 -4.32 30.80
CA SER A 284 -3.83 -3.94 32.00
C SER A 284 -4.83 -3.55 33.09
N ARG A 285 -5.31 -4.56 33.80
CA ARG A 285 -6.03 -4.39 35.07
C ARG A 285 -5.00 -4.58 36.19
N ALA A 286 -4.40 -3.47 36.62
CA ALA A 286 -3.67 -3.29 37.87
C ALA A 286 -3.70 -1.77 38.11
N VAL A 287 -4.11 -1.20 39.24
CA VAL A 287 -3.83 -1.55 40.63
C VAL A 287 -4.94 -0.90 41.49
N SER A 288 -5.60 -1.65 42.36
CA SER A 288 -6.23 -1.10 43.56
C SER A 288 -6.46 -2.21 44.60
N GLU A 289 -5.39 -2.62 45.27
CA GLU A 289 -5.52 -3.20 46.61
C GLU A 289 -4.43 -2.59 47.49
N SER A 290 -4.86 -1.70 48.37
CA SER A 290 -4.09 -1.16 49.47
C SER A 290 -4.01 -2.22 50.58
N PRO A 291 -2.87 -2.39 51.28
CA PRO A 291 -2.87 -3.14 52.52
C PRO A 291 -3.32 -2.26 53.69
N LEU A 292 -3.89 -2.96 54.67
CA LEU A 292 -4.31 -2.49 55.99
C LEU A 292 -3.23 -1.70 56.76
#